data_AF-A0A7S3EUC4-F1
#
_entry.id   AF-A0A7S3EUC4-F1
#
_cell.length_a   1.000
_cell.length_b   1.000
_cell.length_c   1.000
_cell.angle_alpha   90.00
_cell.angle_beta   90.00
_cell.angle_gamma   90.00
#
_symmetry.space_group_name_H-M   'P 1'
#
loop_
_entity.id
_entity.type
_entity.pdbx_description
1 polymer ?
#
loop_
_entity_poly.entity_id
_entity_poly.type
_entity_poly.pdbx_seq_one_letter_code
_entity_poly.pdbx_strand_id
1 'polypeptide(L)'
;ESYKRRHAGLQQELKKKAVAEKKELSKIQAALSKGGAEAANKSARNKLKERAAEIGESAGPEKEYKVQFHFPAAARRLNPPLISMKDVRFHFPERATIFDSLSFDLSMDSRVAVVGPNGAGKSTFMNLMDGSILPVAGGGGQPNGW
;
A
#
# COMPACT_ATOMS: atom_id res chain seq x y z
N GLU A 1 5.26 9.12 10.24
CA GLU A 1 6.16 10.16 9.69
C GLU A 1 7.66 9.97 9.95
N SER A 2 8.08 9.31 11.04
CA SER A 2 9.50 9.20 11.43
C SER A 2 10.41 8.47 10.42
N TYR A 3 9.88 7.51 9.66
CA TYR A 3 10.60 6.74 8.65
C TYR A 3 11.12 7.61 7.48
N LYS A 4 10.29 8.54 6.99
CA LYS A 4 10.65 9.40 5.84
C LYS A 4 11.78 10.39 6.19
N ARG A 5 11.78 10.93 7.42
CA ARG A 5 12.83 11.85 7.89
C ARG A 5 14.18 11.16 8.07
N ARG A 6 14.18 9.92 8.59
CA ARG A 6 15.42 9.12 8.75
C ARG A 6 16.05 8.74 7.41
N HIS A 7 15.23 8.34 6.43
CA HIS A 7 15.71 7.98 5.10
C HIS A 7 16.26 9.16 4.30
N ALA A 8 15.67 10.36 4.43
CA ALA A 8 16.14 11.56 3.74
C ALA A 8 17.53 12.01 4.23
N GLY A 9 17.80 11.92 5.55
CA GLY A 9 19.10 12.26 6.12
C GLY A 9 20.22 11.31 5.68
N LEU A 10 19.97 9.99 5.74
CA LEU A 10 20.91 8.96 5.29
C LEU A 10 21.26 9.11 3.80
N GLN A 11 20.27 9.37 2.94
CA GLN A 11 20.49 9.59 1.51
C GLN A 11 21.34 10.83 1.23
N GLN A 12 21.18 11.92 2.00
CA GLN A 12 22.03 13.10 1.87
C GLN A 12 23.48 12.83 2.33
N GLU A 13 23.68 12.09 3.42
CA GLU A 13 25.03 11.73 3.88
C GLU A 13 25.75 10.82 2.89
N LEU A 14 25.06 9.80 2.36
CA LEU A 14 25.62 8.89 1.36
C LEU A 14 25.98 9.64 0.07
N LYS A 15 25.11 10.56 -0.40
CA LYS A 15 25.42 11.41 -1.56
C LYS A 15 26.59 12.35 -1.30
N LYS A 16 26.68 12.96 -0.12
CA LYS A 16 27.82 13.81 0.27
C LYS A 16 29.13 13.03 0.30
N LYS A 17 29.13 11.81 0.86
CA LYS A 17 30.30 10.91 0.89
C LYS A 17 30.73 10.49 -0.51
N ALA A 18 29.80 10.05 -1.36
CA ALA A 18 30.10 9.63 -2.73
C ALA A 18 30.66 10.77 -3.62
N VAL A 19 30.19 12.01 -3.42
CA VAL A 19 30.72 13.19 -4.12
C VAL A 19 32.13 13.54 -3.64
N ALA A 20 32.39 13.45 -2.34
CA ALA A 20 33.72 13.69 -1.78
C ALA A 20 34.74 12.65 -2.28
N GLU A 21 34.34 11.38 -2.32
CA GLU A 21 35.17 10.27 -2.78
C GLU A 21 35.50 10.37 -4.28
N LYS A 22 34.51 10.71 -5.12
CA LYS A 22 34.74 11.01 -6.55
C LYS A 22 35.67 12.20 -6.76
N LYS A 23 35.57 13.23 -5.92
CA LYS A 23 36.43 14.42 -6.00
C LYS A 23 37.88 14.05 -5.67
N GLU A 24 38.11 13.25 -4.63
CA GLU A 24 39.46 12.77 -4.27
C GLU A 24 40.03 11.83 -5.32
N LEU A 25 39.24 10.91 -5.86
CA LEU A 25 39.64 10.04 -6.98
C LEU A 25 40.05 10.85 -8.21
N SER A 26 39.28 11.89 -8.56
CA SER A 26 39.61 12.75 -9.70
C SER A 26 40.91 13.53 -9.50
N LYS A 27 41.22 13.96 -8.27
CA LYS A 27 42.48 14.64 -7.95
C LYS A 27 43.67 13.69 -8.02
N ILE A 28 43.53 12.47 -7.49
CA ILE A 28 44.57 11.44 -7.55
C ILE A 28 44.85 11.04 -9.01
N GLN A 29 43.81 10.86 -9.82
CA GLN A 29 43.95 10.60 -11.26
C GLN A 29 44.56 11.79 -12.02
N ALA A 30 44.14 13.01 -11.71
CA ALA A 30 44.70 14.22 -12.33
C ALA A 30 46.18 14.41 -11.98
N ALA A 31 46.58 14.16 -10.73
CA ALA A 31 47.97 14.21 -10.29
C ALA A 31 48.84 13.13 -10.96
N LEU A 32 48.28 11.93 -11.22
CA LEU A 32 48.93 10.91 -12.03
C LEU A 32 49.12 11.34 -13.50
N SER A 33 48.14 12.05 -14.07
CA SER A 33 48.18 12.48 -15.48
C SER A 33 49.04 13.71 -15.76
N LYS A 34 49.26 14.59 -14.76
CA LYS A 34 49.95 15.88 -14.93
C LYS A 34 51.47 15.87 -14.67
N GLY A 35 52.12 14.71 -14.70
CA GLY A 35 53.59 14.66 -14.80
C GLY A 35 54.33 14.61 -13.45
N GLY A 36 54.12 13.53 -12.70
CA GLY A 36 55.04 13.10 -11.63
C GLY A 36 55.67 11.73 -11.89
N ALA A 37 55.70 11.27 -13.15
CA ALA A 37 56.06 9.89 -13.51
C ALA A 37 57.19 9.79 -14.54
N GLU A 38 58.02 10.83 -14.68
CA GLU A 38 59.24 10.74 -15.51
C GLU A 38 60.47 10.21 -14.74
N ALA A 39 60.38 10.03 -13.41
CA ALA A 39 61.48 9.51 -12.59
C ALA A 39 61.08 8.42 -11.55
N ALA A 40 59.92 7.77 -11.72
CA ALA A 40 59.44 6.75 -10.76
C ALA A 40 59.58 5.33 -11.32
N ASN A 41 60.34 4.49 -10.61
CA ASN A 41 60.59 3.08 -10.93
C ASN A 41 59.27 2.31 -11.18
N LYS A 42 59.27 1.37 -12.14
CA LYS A 42 58.11 0.60 -12.64
C LYS A 42 57.25 -0.02 -11.52
N SER A 43 57.87 -0.35 -10.39
CA SER A 43 57.25 -0.86 -9.18
C SER A 43 56.31 0.14 -8.46
N ALA A 44 56.69 1.42 -8.35
CA ALA A 44 55.87 2.43 -7.66
C ALA A 44 54.59 2.75 -8.44
N ARG A 45 54.66 2.71 -9.77
CA ARG A 45 53.53 2.95 -10.68
C ARG A 45 52.53 1.80 -10.67
N ASN A 46 52.99 0.56 -10.51
CA ASN A 46 52.10 -0.59 -10.30
C ASN A 46 51.40 -0.52 -8.94
N LYS A 47 52.12 -0.15 -7.86
CA LYS A 47 51.55 -0.06 -6.52
C LYS A 47 50.45 1.01 -6.37
N LEU A 48 50.60 2.14 -7.09
CA LEU A 48 49.57 3.19 -7.14
C LEU A 48 48.38 2.81 -8.02
N LYS A 49 48.59 2.03 -9.09
CA LYS A 49 47.50 1.46 -9.91
C LYS A 49 46.68 0.43 -9.14
N GLU A 50 47.34 -0.43 -8.36
CA GLU A 50 46.69 -1.43 -7.52
C GLU A 50 45.81 -0.77 -6.45
N ARG A 51 46.32 0.23 -5.73
CA ARG A 51 45.51 1.01 -4.76
C ARG A 51 44.35 1.75 -5.41
N ALA A 52 44.51 2.26 -6.62
CA ALA A 52 43.43 2.92 -7.35
C ALA A 52 42.35 1.92 -7.84
N ALA A 53 42.74 0.68 -8.12
CA ALA A 53 41.82 -0.40 -8.47
C ALA A 53 41.03 -0.91 -7.25
N GLU A 54 41.68 -1.07 -6.09
CA GLU A 54 41.05 -1.46 -4.83
C GLU A 54 39.98 -0.45 -4.36
N ILE A 55 40.22 0.85 -4.55
CA ILE A 55 39.25 1.90 -4.21
C ILE A 55 38.07 1.92 -5.19
N GLY A 56 38.29 1.55 -6.46
CA GLY A 56 37.23 1.48 -7.47
C GLY A 56 36.26 0.31 -7.29
N GLU A 57 36.72 -0.78 -6.68
CA GLU A 57 35.95 -2.02 -6.54
C GLU A 57 34.96 -1.98 -5.37
N SER A 58 35.27 -1.23 -4.31
CA SER A 58 34.41 -1.10 -3.11
C SER A 58 33.26 -0.09 -3.26
N ALA A 59 33.25 0.70 -4.35
CA ALA A 59 32.24 1.71 -4.65
C ALA A 59 31.20 1.25 -5.69
N GLY A 60 30.89 -0.05 -5.72
CA GLY A 60 29.74 -0.55 -6.48
C GLY A 60 28.47 0.16 -5.98
N PRO A 61 27.60 0.68 -6.88
CA PRO A 61 26.39 1.39 -6.45
C PRO A 61 25.58 0.47 -5.54
N GLU A 62 25.33 0.95 -4.32
CA GLU A 62 24.52 0.30 -3.31
C GLU A 62 23.22 -0.15 -3.98
N LYS A 63 23.03 -1.47 -4.11
CA LYS A 63 21.91 -2.02 -4.89
C LYS A 63 20.61 -1.60 -4.21
N GLU A 64 19.92 -0.65 -4.82
CA GLU A 64 18.63 -0.16 -4.35
C GLU A 64 17.63 -1.31 -4.47
N TYR A 65 17.39 -2.01 -3.36
CA TYR A 65 16.50 -3.16 -3.31
C TYR A 65 15.06 -2.68 -3.46
N LYS A 66 14.53 -2.75 -4.68
CA LYS A 66 13.12 -2.49 -4.97
C LYS A 66 12.32 -3.75 -4.67
N VAL A 67 11.63 -3.77 -3.53
CA VAL A 67 10.66 -4.83 -3.20
C VAL A 67 9.46 -4.67 -4.12
N GLN A 68 9.26 -5.62 -5.03
CA GLN A 68 8.02 -5.73 -5.79
C GLN A 68 7.09 -6.70 -5.06
N PHE A 69 6.00 -6.17 -4.50
CA PHE A 69 4.94 -7.01 -3.94
C PHE A 69 4.08 -7.55 -5.08
N HIS A 70 4.10 -8.86 -5.26
CA HIS A 70 3.15 -9.54 -6.14
C HIS A 70 2.01 -10.09 -5.29
N PHE A 71 0.84 -9.47 -5.40
CA PHE A 71 -0.39 -10.00 -4.82
C PHE A 71 -1.07 -10.87 -5.88
N PRO A 72 -1.12 -12.21 -5.70
CA PRO A 72 -1.90 -13.04 -6.60
C PRO A 72 -3.35 -12.56 -6.58
N ALA A 73 -4.00 -12.54 -7.74
CA ALA A 73 -5.43 -12.33 -7.81
C ALA A 73 -6.10 -13.33 -6.84
N ALA A 74 -6.98 -12.85 -5.96
CA ALA A 74 -7.60 -13.67 -4.94
C ALA A 74 -8.15 -14.96 -5.58
N ALA A 75 -7.57 -16.10 -5.22
CA ALA A 75 -7.84 -17.39 -5.87
C ALA A 75 -9.30 -17.85 -5.74
N ARG A 76 -10.07 -17.18 -4.88
CA ARG A 76 -11.47 -17.45 -4.63
C ARG A 76 -12.26 -16.15 -4.71
N ARG A 77 -13.19 -16.07 -5.66
CA ARG A 77 -14.28 -15.09 -5.60
C ARG A 77 -15.11 -15.43 -4.37
N LEU A 78 -15.27 -14.47 -3.45
CA LEU A 78 -16.23 -14.63 -2.36
C LEU A 78 -17.62 -14.69 -2.98
N ASN A 79 -18.47 -15.57 -2.48
CA ASN A 79 -19.87 -15.58 -2.89
C ASN A 79 -20.46 -14.24 -2.43
N PRO A 80 -21.10 -13.46 -3.33
CA PRO A 80 -21.77 -12.25 -2.91
C PRO A 80 -22.88 -12.59 -1.90
N PRO A 81 -23.23 -11.67 -0.99
CA PRO A 81 -24.37 -11.87 -0.12
C PRO A 81 -25.63 -12.10 -0.98
N LEU A 82 -26.50 -12.99 -0.52
CA LEU A 82 -27.78 -13.28 -1.18
C LEU A 82 -28.70 -12.07 -1.14
N ILE A 83 -28.71 -11.40 0.01
CA ILE A 83 -29.47 -10.18 0.24
C ILE A 83 -28.53 -9.15 0.85
N SER A 84 -28.55 -7.95 0.31
CA SER A 84 -27.82 -6.81 0.85
C SER A 84 -28.77 -5.62 0.95
N MET A 85 -28.74 -4.93 2.07
CA MET A 85 -29.40 -3.66 2.34
C MET A 85 -28.35 -2.68 2.80
N LYS A 86 -28.36 -1.47 2.23
CA LYS A 86 -27.38 -0.44 2.51
C LYS A 86 -28.06 0.90 2.75
N ASP A 87 -27.77 1.46 3.92
CA ASP A 87 -28.22 2.78 4.36
C ASP A 87 -29.74 2.97 4.19
N VAL A 88 -30.50 1.90 4.45
CA VAL A 88 -31.95 1.86 4.28
C VAL A 88 -32.63 2.73 5.34
N ARG A 89 -33.46 3.65 4.88
CA ARG A 89 -34.38 4.42 5.71
C ARG A 89 -35.81 4.06 5.36
N PHE A 90 -36.63 3.81 6.39
CA PHE A 90 -38.04 3.50 6.18
C PHE A 90 -38.93 4.06 7.29
N HIS A 91 -40.06 4.60 6.86
CA HIS A 91 -41.19 4.99 7.69
C HIS A 91 -42.48 4.79 6.90
N PHE A 92 -43.57 4.53 7.61
CA PHE A 92 -44.90 4.60 6.97
C PHE A 92 -45.31 6.08 6.82
N PRO A 93 -46.28 6.40 5.93
CA PRO A 93 -46.85 7.73 5.84
C PRO A 93 -47.32 8.21 7.21
N GLU A 94 -46.96 9.45 7.57
CA GLU A 94 -47.35 10.11 8.83
C GLU A 94 -46.94 9.37 10.12
N ARG A 95 -45.99 8.42 10.03
CA ARG A 95 -45.44 7.71 11.19
C ARG A 95 -43.97 8.06 11.43
N ALA A 96 -43.52 7.83 12.65
CA ALA A 96 -42.12 7.93 13.01
C ALA A 96 -41.26 6.96 12.20
N THR A 97 -40.00 7.32 12.02
CA THR A 97 -38.97 6.49 11.39
C THR A 97 -38.80 5.18 12.14
N ILE A 98 -38.94 4.06 11.42
CA ILE A 98 -38.73 2.72 11.96
C ILE A 98 -37.26 2.33 11.81
N PHE A 99 -36.68 2.61 10.63
CA PHE A 99 -35.27 2.35 10.35
C PHE A 99 -34.60 3.63 9.87
N ASP A 100 -33.50 3.98 10.51
CA ASP A 100 -32.63 5.08 10.09
C ASP A 100 -31.23 4.51 9.82
N SER A 101 -30.84 4.47 8.55
CA SER A 101 -29.54 3.95 8.09
C SER A 101 -29.29 2.48 8.42
N LEU A 102 -30.29 1.63 8.16
CA LEU A 102 -30.17 0.17 8.29
C LEU A 102 -29.27 -0.39 7.18
N SER A 103 -28.17 -1.05 7.58
CA SER A 103 -27.29 -1.80 6.69
C SER A 103 -27.18 -3.25 7.17
N PHE A 104 -27.46 -4.21 6.29
CA PHE A 104 -27.53 -5.62 6.63
C PHE A 104 -27.27 -6.50 5.41
N ASP A 105 -26.43 -7.53 5.58
CA ASP A 105 -26.10 -8.51 4.57
C ASP A 105 -26.43 -9.92 5.05
N LEU A 106 -27.00 -10.74 4.17
CA LEU A 106 -27.34 -12.14 4.41
C LEU A 106 -26.61 -13.05 3.44
N SER A 107 -25.83 -14.00 3.96
CA SER A 107 -25.08 -15.00 3.19
C SER A 107 -25.77 -16.36 3.21
N MET A 108 -25.40 -17.28 2.30
CA MET A 108 -25.99 -18.63 2.20
C MET A 108 -25.94 -19.46 3.49
N ASP A 109 -24.91 -19.26 4.30
CA ASP A 109 -24.66 -19.99 5.55
C ASP A 109 -25.18 -19.26 6.80
N SER A 110 -25.83 -18.10 6.61
CA SER A 110 -26.31 -17.28 7.72
C SER A 110 -27.52 -17.90 8.41
N ARG A 111 -27.50 -17.91 9.75
CA ARG A 111 -28.66 -18.20 10.61
C ARG A 111 -28.94 -16.97 11.46
N VAL A 112 -30.04 -16.28 11.18
CA VAL A 112 -30.35 -14.98 11.78
C VAL A 112 -31.66 -15.05 12.54
N ALA A 113 -31.67 -14.55 13.77
CA ALA A 113 -32.87 -14.39 14.58
C ALA A 113 -33.21 -12.90 14.70
N VAL A 114 -34.41 -12.51 14.27
CA VAL A 114 -34.91 -11.14 14.42
C VAL A 114 -35.72 -11.05 15.70
N VAL A 115 -35.18 -10.37 16.71
CA VAL A 115 -35.78 -10.26 18.06
C VAL A 115 -36.07 -8.82 18.43
N GLY A 116 -37.05 -8.60 19.31
CA GLY A 116 -37.45 -7.28 19.79
C GLY A 116 -38.90 -7.22 20.21
N PRO A 117 -39.34 -6.16 20.89
CA PRO A 117 -40.72 -6.00 21.36
C PRO A 117 -41.72 -5.87 20.20
N ASN A 118 -43.01 -6.01 20.51
CA ASN A 118 -44.06 -5.78 19.52
C ASN A 118 -44.02 -4.33 19.03
N GLY A 119 -44.17 -4.13 17.71
CA GLY A 119 -44.07 -2.80 17.10
C GLY A 119 -42.64 -2.32 16.76
N ALA A 120 -41.58 -3.06 17.11
CA ALA A 120 -40.20 -2.69 16.80
C ALA A 120 -39.82 -2.74 15.30
N GLY A 121 -40.76 -3.07 14.40
CA GLY A 121 -40.51 -3.12 12.96
C GLY A 121 -40.03 -4.47 12.41
N LYS A 122 -40.07 -5.57 13.18
CA LYS A 122 -39.60 -6.90 12.73
C LYS A 122 -40.27 -7.39 11.44
N SER A 123 -41.60 -7.34 11.37
CA SER A 123 -42.33 -7.69 10.14
C SER A 123 -42.02 -6.72 9.00
N THR A 124 -41.84 -5.44 9.32
CA THR A 124 -41.41 -4.41 8.35
C THR A 124 -40.03 -4.72 7.78
N PHE A 125 -39.09 -5.19 8.61
CA PHE A 125 -37.75 -5.61 8.17
C PHE A 125 -37.82 -6.79 7.18
N MET A 126 -38.67 -7.78 7.46
CA MET A 126 -38.86 -8.92 6.55
C MET A 126 -39.47 -8.48 5.21
N ASN A 127 -40.48 -7.60 5.23
CA ASN A 127 -41.09 -7.07 4.01
C ASN A 127 -40.14 -6.16 3.19
N LEU A 128 -39.17 -5.50 3.85
CA LEU A 128 -38.12 -4.77 3.15
C LEU A 128 -37.11 -5.73 2.51
N MET A 129 -36.83 -6.85 3.17
CA MET A 129 -35.87 -7.87 2.73
C MET A 129 -36.34 -8.66 1.51
N ASP A 130 -37.65 -8.90 1.39
CA ASP A 130 -38.25 -9.60 0.25
C ASP A 130 -38.75 -8.66 -0.87
N GLY A 131 -38.65 -7.35 -0.66
CA GLY A 131 -39.05 -6.33 -1.62
C GLY A 131 -40.56 -6.07 -1.70
N SER A 132 -41.36 -6.62 -0.79
CA SER A 132 -42.81 -6.35 -0.71
C SER A 132 -43.13 -4.89 -0.40
N ILE A 133 -42.23 -4.21 0.31
CA ILE A 133 -42.26 -2.76 0.51
C ILE A 133 -40.93 -2.15 0.14
N LEU A 134 -40.96 -0.93 -0.40
CA LEU A 134 -39.76 -0.23 -0.82
C LEU A 134 -39.27 0.73 0.28
N PRO A 135 -37.94 0.88 0.43
CA PRO A 135 -37.38 1.86 1.34
C PRO A 135 -37.69 3.28 0.87
N VAL A 136 -37.74 4.23 1.81
CA VAL A 136 -37.90 5.66 1.51
C VAL A 136 -36.59 6.24 0.96
N ALA A 137 -35.45 5.75 1.46
CA ALA A 137 -34.13 6.07 0.96
C ALA A 137 -33.15 4.90 1.21
N GLY A 138 -32.01 4.91 0.51
CA GLY A 138 -31.04 3.82 0.52
C GLY A 138 -31.27 2.82 -0.62
N GLY A 139 -30.55 1.70 -0.59
CA GLY A 139 -30.64 0.68 -1.64
C GLY A 139 -30.49 -0.73 -1.10
N GLY A 140 -31.16 -1.69 -1.74
CA GLY A 140 -31.11 -3.10 -1.37
C GLY A 140 -32.37 -3.60 -0.68
N GLY A 141 -32.51 -4.93 -0.60
CA GLY A 141 -33.77 -5.61 -0.23
C GLY A 141 -34.36 -6.48 -1.35
N GLN A 142 -33.61 -6.73 -2.42
CA GLN A 142 -33.96 -7.74 -3.42
C GLN A 142 -32.92 -8.85 -3.40
N PRO A 143 -33.32 -10.12 -3.58
CA PRO A 143 -32.38 -11.20 -3.84
C PRO A 143 -31.51 -10.83 -5.04
N ASN A 144 -30.19 -10.96 -4.89
CA ASN A 144 -29.23 -10.71 -5.96
C ASN A 144 -29.34 -11.77 -7.08
N GLY A 145 -30.44 -11.78 -7.84
CA GLY A 145 -30.69 -12.67 -8.97
C GLY A 145 -30.86 -14.15 -8.57
N TRP A 146 -32.01 -14.71 -8.94
CA TRP A 146 -32.10 -16.15 -9.23
C TRP A 146 -31.86 -16.34 -10.72
#